data_AF-A0A429ATG7-F1
#
_entry.id   AF-A0A429ATG7-F1
#
_cell.length_a   1.000
_cell.length_b   1.000
_cell.length_c   1.000
_cell.angle_alpha   90.00
_cell.angle_beta   90.00
_cell.angle_gamma   90.00
#
_symmetry.space_group_name_H-M   'P 1'
#
loop_
_entity.id
_entity.type
_entity.pdbx_description
1 polymer ?
#
loop_
_entity_poly.entity_id
_entity_poly.type
_entity_poly.pdbx_seq_one_letter_code
_entity_poly.pdbx_strand_id
1 'polypeptide(L)'
;MHAAARGAVLDLAGRTGLTPGLLDDLRYVLPLRPVTPAALAAVHRYGDVTEIVETHLREGALVRDADGTLRPTPKGLAFIDALYALHAEAAGRVWAGHDVTGLAASVGAVLDRAVRVPGGALEVMAPPYEPVAAPAGLLLFNRLAALRHHRADAHAESWRAADLAAAGIIGLKDPSRRAAIEADTNRRAAEPYRAMADGDRQALYDGLLRLV
;
A
#
# COMPACT_ATOMS: atom_id res chain seq x y z
N MET A 1 3.98 6.40 10.31
CA MET A 1 3.98 4.96 10.65
C MET A 1 5.30 4.25 10.37
N HIS A 2 5.69 4.00 9.10
CA HIS A 2 6.97 3.32 8.81
C HIS A 2 8.18 3.99 9.49
N ALA A 3 8.24 5.33 9.52
CA ALA A 3 9.30 6.05 10.23
C ALA A 3 9.33 5.75 11.74
N ALA A 4 8.17 5.71 12.38
CA ALA A 4 8.04 5.45 13.82
C ALA A 4 8.35 3.99 14.20
N ALA A 5 8.15 3.04 13.27
CA ALA A 5 8.48 1.63 13.45
C ALA A 5 9.91 1.28 12.99
N ARG A 6 10.60 2.18 12.28
CA ARG A 6 11.85 1.89 11.55
C ARG A 6 12.92 1.22 12.40
N GLY A 7 13.18 1.73 13.60
CA GLY A 7 14.19 1.14 14.50
C GLY A 7 13.86 -0.32 14.84
N ALA A 8 12.63 -0.56 15.32
CA ALA A 8 12.20 -1.91 15.69
C ALA A 8 12.14 -2.87 14.49
N VAL A 9 11.79 -2.38 13.29
CA VAL A 9 11.79 -3.18 12.06
C VAL A 9 13.22 -3.56 11.64
N LEU A 10 14.19 -2.65 11.78
CA LEU A 10 15.60 -2.95 11.51
C LEU A 10 16.18 -3.94 12.53
N ASP A 11 15.79 -3.82 13.81
CA ASP A 11 16.18 -4.78 14.85
C ASP A 11 15.57 -6.16 14.57
N LEU A 12 14.30 -6.22 14.13
CA LEU A 12 13.66 -7.45 13.70
C LEU A 12 14.43 -8.08 12.53
N ALA A 13 14.75 -7.29 11.51
CA ALA A 13 15.53 -7.73 10.35
C ALA A 13 16.90 -8.31 10.75
N GLY A 14 17.62 -7.64 11.65
CA GLY A 14 18.92 -8.10 12.16
C GLY A 14 18.83 -9.44 12.90
N ARG A 15 17.76 -9.68 13.67
CA ARG A 15 17.56 -10.93 14.42
C ARG A 15 17.11 -12.10 13.54
N THR A 16 16.34 -11.84 12.50
CA THR A 16 15.77 -12.89 11.63
C THR A 16 16.64 -13.18 10.39
N GLY A 17 17.58 -12.27 10.08
CA GLY A 17 18.34 -12.30 8.84
C GLY A 17 17.47 -12.10 7.60
N LEU A 18 16.33 -11.40 7.75
CA LEU A 18 15.42 -11.07 6.66
C LEU A 18 15.42 -9.57 6.41
N THR A 19 15.53 -9.17 5.16
CA THR A 19 15.31 -7.79 4.76
C THR A 19 13.81 -7.46 4.83
N PRO A 20 13.39 -6.23 5.21
CA PRO A 20 11.97 -5.87 5.17
C PRO A 20 11.43 -5.84 3.73
N GLY A 21 12.06 -5.07 2.84
CA GLY A 21 11.80 -5.01 1.39
C GLY A 21 10.35 -5.27 0.97
N LEU A 22 10.16 -6.26 0.08
CA LEU A 22 8.84 -6.68 -0.39
C LEU A 22 7.94 -7.24 0.72
N LEU A 23 8.47 -7.80 1.80
CA LEU A 23 7.65 -8.28 2.92
C LEU A 23 6.95 -7.13 3.63
N ASP A 24 7.56 -5.95 3.71
CA ASP A 24 6.92 -4.74 4.26
C ASP A 24 5.90 -4.13 3.28
N ASP A 25 6.28 -4.03 2.00
CA ASP A 25 5.41 -3.47 0.96
C ASP A 25 4.14 -4.31 0.71
N LEU A 26 4.29 -5.65 0.72
CA LEU A 26 3.24 -6.61 0.43
C LEU A 26 2.71 -7.31 1.70
N ARG A 27 3.02 -6.77 2.90
CA ARG A 27 2.67 -7.37 4.20
C ARG A 27 1.19 -7.71 4.35
N TYR A 28 0.32 -6.93 3.72
CA TYR A 28 -1.14 -7.11 3.79
C TYR A 28 -1.73 -7.81 2.56
N VAL A 29 -0.87 -8.34 1.67
CA VAL A 29 -1.29 -9.12 0.49
C VAL A 29 -0.81 -10.57 0.61
N LEU A 30 0.48 -10.77 0.90
CA LEU A 30 1.12 -12.08 0.98
C LEU A 30 0.41 -13.07 1.92
N PRO A 31 -0.14 -12.65 3.08
CA PRO A 31 -0.91 -13.57 3.94
C PRO A 31 -2.22 -14.07 3.33
N LEU A 32 -2.80 -13.33 2.37
CA LEU A 32 -4.08 -13.69 1.75
C LEU A 32 -3.91 -14.42 0.42
N ARG A 33 -2.89 -14.04 -0.35
CA ARG A 33 -2.78 -14.47 -1.73
C ARG A 33 -1.33 -14.44 -2.22
N PRO A 34 -0.97 -15.36 -3.12
CA PRO A 34 0.30 -15.30 -3.83
C PRO A 34 0.32 -14.10 -4.79
N VAL A 35 1.52 -13.70 -5.23
CA VAL A 35 1.72 -12.54 -6.10
C VAL A 35 2.34 -12.99 -7.42
N THR A 36 1.60 -12.83 -8.52
CA THR A 36 2.09 -13.15 -9.87
C THR A 36 3.07 -12.08 -10.37
N PRO A 37 3.90 -12.37 -11.39
CA PRO A 37 4.78 -11.36 -11.99
C PRO A 37 4.02 -10.12 -12.50
N ALA A 38 2.84 -10.32 -13.10
CA ALA A 38 2.01 -9.21 -13.59
C ALA A 38 1.48 -8.35 -12.43
N ALA A 39 1.03 -8.98 -11.33
CA ALA A 39 0.60 -8.27 -10.14
C ALA A 39 1.74 -7.45 -9.52
N LEU A 40 2.94 -8.03 -9.43
CA LEU A 40 4.12 -7.35 -8.92
C LEU A 40 4.49 -6.14 -9.80
N ALA A 41 4.47 -6.29 -11.12
CA ALA A 41 4.72 -5.21 -12.07
C ALA A 41 3.68 -4.08 -11.97
N ALA A 42 2.41 -4.40 -11.72
CA ALA A 42 1.37 -3.39 -11.50
C ALA A 42 1.64 -2.56 -10.24
N VAL A 43 2.05 -3.21 -9.13
CA VAL A 43 2.35 -2.55 -7.85
C VAL A 43 3.63 -1.72 -7.91
N HIS A 44 4.68 -2.23 -8.56
CA HIS A 44 6.00 -1.59 -8.64
C HIS A 44 6.28 -0.95 -10.02
N ARG A 45 5.25 -0.38 -10.66
CA ARG A 45 5.30 0.11 -12.05
C ARG A 45 6.40 1.10 -12.43
N TYR A 46 7.05 1.73 -11.45
CA TYR A 46 8.07 2.76 -11.67
C TYR A 46 9.50 2.26 -11.42
N GLY A 47 9.69 1.03 -10.93
CA GLY A 47 11.01 0.54 -10.54
C GLY A 47 11.19 -0.94 -10.85
N ASP A 48 12.44 -1.32 -11.05
CA ASP A 48 12.83 -2.73 -11.13
C ASP A 48 12.98 -3.30 -9.70
N VAL A 49 12.26 -4.39 -9.43
CA VAL A 49 12.27 -5.09 -8.14
C VAL A 49 12.99 -6.44 -8.20
N THR A 50 13.63 -6.78 -9.32
CA THR A 50 14.25 -8.09 -9.55
C THR A 50 15.23 -8.45 -8.43
N GLU A 51 16.18 -7.58 -8.10
CA GLU A 51 17.15 -7.86 -7.03
C GLU A 51 16.49 -7.99 -5.65
N ILE A 52 15.43 -7.22 -5.39
CA ILE A 52 14.68 -7.32 -4.13
C ILE A 52 14.00 -8.70 -4.05
N VAL A 53 13.38 -9.16 -5.16
CA VAL A 53 12.78 -10.51 -5.22
C VAL A 53 13.85 -11.58 -4.99
N GLU A 54 14.97 -11.53 -5.72
CA GLU A 54 16.06 -12.51 -5.58
C GLU A 54 16.63 -12.53 -4.16
N THR A 55 16.69 -11.38 -3.48
CA THR A 55 17.05 -11.30 -2.06
C THR A 55 16.10 -12.12 -1.19
N HIS A 56 14.80 -11.95 -1.33
CA HIS A 56 13.80 -12.69 -0.55
C HIS A 56 13.80 -14.19 -0.83
N LEU A 57 14.13 -14.60 -2.06
CA LEU A 57 14.31 -16.01 -2.42
C LEU A 57 15.56 -16.59 -1.75
N ARG A 58 16.70 -15.89 -1.81
CA ARG A 58 17.95 -16.29 -1.12
C ARG A 58 17.79 -16.38 0.40
N GLU A 59 17.03 -15.46 0.98
CA GLU A 59 16.75 -15.42 2.42
C GLU A 59 15.73 -16.48 2.87
N GLY A 60 15.09 -17.18 1.91
CA GLY A 60 14.07 -18.19 2.16
C GLY A 60 12.76 -17.63 2.71
N ALA A 61 12.51 -16.32 2.53
CA ALA A 61 11.24 -15.68 2.92
C ALA A 61 10.13 -15.91 1.89
N LEU A 62 10.50 -16.04 0.62
CA LEU A 62 9.59 -16.35 -0.48
C LEU A 62 10.06 -17.60 -1.22
N VAL A 63 9.14 -18.25 -1.92
CA VAL A 63 9.42 -19.24 -2.97
C VAL A 63 8.80 -18.78 -4.28
N ARG A 64 9.37 -19.23 -5.40
CA ARG A 64 8.90 -18.94 -6.75
C ARG A 64 8.39 -20.25 -7.39
N ASP A 65 7.14 -20.25 -7.81
CA ASP A 65 6.53 -21.33 -8.57
C ASP A 65 7.06 -21.33 -10.02
N ALA A 66 6.78 -22.39 -10.79
CA ALA A 66 7.26 -22.54 -12.17
C ALA A 66 6.78 -21.42 -13.12
N ASP A 67 5.63 -20.80 -12.84
CA ASP A 67 5.06 -19.68 -13.58
C ASP A 67 5.59 -18.30 -13.12
N GLY A 68 6.52 -18.28 -12.16
CA GLY A 68 7.07 -17.07 -11.58
C GLY A 68 6.26 -16.50 -10.41
N THR A 69 5.14 -17.13 -10.04
CA THR A 69 4.31 -16.68 -8.90
C THR A 69 5.08 -16.79 -7.58
N LEU A 70 5.05 -15.72 -6.79
CA LEU A 70 5.70 -15.64 -5.49
C LEU A 70 4.73 -16.06 -4.37
N ARG A 71 5.21 -16.92 -3.47
CA ARG A 71 4.50 -17.34 -2.25
C ARG A 71 5.35 -17.08 -1.02
N PRO A 72 4.76 -16.63 0.10
CA PRO A 72 5.51 -16.56 1.34
C PRO A 72 5.76 -17.96 1.90
N THR A 73 6.95 -18.17 2.43
CA THR A 73 7.26 -19.36 3.24
C THR A 73 6.74 -19.16 4.67
N PRO A 74 6.73 -20.21 5.52
CA PRO A 74 6.47 -20.03 6.95
C PRO A 74 7.38 -18.99 7.60
N LYS A 75 8.65 -18.91 7.16
CA LYS A 75 9.62 -17.91 7.62
C LYS A 75 9.19 -16.48 7.23
N GLY A 76 8.77 -16.29 5.98
CA GLY A 76 8.26 -15.00 5.49
C GLY A 76 6.96 -14.57 6.20
N LEU A 77 6.03 -15.49 6.42
CA LEU A 77 4.79 -15.22 7.16
C LEU A 77 5.05 -14.84 8.62
N ALA A 78 5.97 -15.54 9.30
CA ALA A 78 6.35 -15.20 10.68
C ALA A 78 6.97 -13.79 10.78
N PHE A 79 7.75 -13.38 9.77
CA PHE A 79 8.27 -12.02 9.71
C PHE A 79 7.16 -10.98 9.50
N ILE A 80 6.21 -11.26 8.60
CA ILE A 80 5.05 -10.38 8.36
C ILE A 80 4.19 -10.24 9.62
N ASP A 81 3.96 -11.33 10.35
CA ASP A 81 3.23 -11.30 11.62
C ASP A 81 3.94 -10.40 12.65
N ALA A 82 5.26 -10.54 12.78
CA ALA A 82 6.06 -9.66 13.62
C ALA A 82 6.01 -8.19 13.15
N LEU A 83 6.01 -7.92 11.83
CA LEU A 83 5.81 -6.55 11.31
C LEU A 83 4.44 -5.99 11.71
N TYR A 84 3.39 -6.80 11.69
CA TYR A 84 2.05 -6.39 12.12
C TYR A 84 2.04 -5.97 13.59
N ALA A 85 2.68 -6.75 14.47
CA ALA A 85 2.82 -6.40 15.88
C ALA A 85 3.55 -5.06 16.05
N LEU A 86 4.69 -4.87 15.38
CA LEU A 86 5.47 -3.62 15.46
C LEU A 86 4.69 -2.41 14.94
N HIS A 87 3.94 -2.57 13.85
CA HIS A 87 3.09 -1.51 13.31
C HIS A 87 1.90 -1.19 14.21
N ALA A 88 1.29 -2.20 14.83
CA ALA A 88 0.21 -2.02 15.80
C ALA A 88 0.68 -1.21 17.01
N GLU A 89 1.83 -1.59 17.58
CA GLU A 89 2.43 -0.86 18.71
C GLU A 89 2.79 0.58 18.33
N ALA A 90 3.41 0.77 17.17
CA ALA A 90 3.75 2.10 16.68
C ALA A 90 2.48 2.95 16.47
N ALA A 91 1.41 2.38 15.91
CA ALA A 91 0.17 3.10 15.68
C ALA A 91 -0.49 3.50 17.01
N GLY A 92 -0.49 2.59 17.99
CA GLY A 92 -0.99 2.85 19.33
C GLY A 92 -0.25 3.98 20.05
N ARG A 93 1.05 4.13 19.83
CA ARG A 93 1.84 5.24 20.38
C ARG A 93 1.63 6.55 19.62
N VAL A 94 1.75 6.52 18.30
CA VAL A 94 1.75 7.73 17.45
C VAL A 94 0.38 8.36 17.37
N TRP A 95 -0.68 7.56 17.37
CA TRP A 95 -2.06 8.04 17.25
C TRP A 95 -2.83 7.92 18.57
N ALA A 96 -2.13 7.90 19.70
CA ALA A 96 -2.73 7.90 21.02
C ALA A 96 -3.65 9.11 21.20
N GLY A 97 -4.88 8.89 21.68
CA GLY A 97 -5.85 9.96 21.92
C GLY A 97 -6.61 10.46 20.68
N HIS A 98 -6.32 9.93 19.48
CA HIS A 98 -7.08 10.22 18.26
C HIS A 98 -8.19 9.19 18.03
N ASP A 99 -9.25 9.58 17.31
CA ASP A 99 -10.32 8.67 16.88
C ASP A 99 -9.87 7.80 15.69
N VAL A 100 -8.93 6.89 15.95
CA VAL A 100 -8.43 5.94 14.95
C VAL A 100 -9.50 4.95 14.51
N THR A 101 -10.52 4.69 15.34
CA THR A 101 -11.61 3.76 15.03
C THR A 101 -12.56 4.34 13.99
N GLY A 102 -13.03 5.57 14.21
CA GLY A 102 -13.86 6.28 13.24
C GLY A 102 -13.13 6.54 11.92
N LEU A 103 -11.84 6.88 11.99
CA LEU A 103 -10.99 7.03 10.81
C LEU A 103 -10.79 5.71 10.06
N ALA A 104 -10.49 4.60 10.76
CA ALA A 104 -10.35 3.29 10.13
C ALA A 104 -11.63 2.89 9.39
N ALA A 105 -12.80 3.10 10.01
CA ALA A 105 -14.10 2.83 9.40
C ALA A 105 -14.34 3.69 8.15
N SER A 106 -14.08 4.99 8.25
CA SER A 106 -14.24 5.94 7.14
C SER A 106 -13.33 5.61 5.95
N VAL A 107 -12.04 5.35 6.20
CA VAL A 107 -11.08 4.94 5.15
C VAL A 107 -11.47 3.59 4.56
N GLY A 108 -11.96 2.65 5.36
CA GLY A 108 -12.50 1.37 4.87
C GLY A 108 -13.66 1.59 3.90
N ALA A 109 -14.61 2.45 4.25
CA ALA A 109 -15.74 2.77 3.40
C ALA A 109 -15.33 3.50 2.10
N VAL A 110 -14.27 4.30 2.13
CA VAL A 110 -13.68 4.88 0.90
C VAL A 110 -13.03 3.79 0.05
N LEU A 111 -12.28 2.87 0.66
CA LEU A 111 -11.62 1.77 -0.02
C LEU A 111 -12.62 0.81 -0.69
N ASP A 112 -13.76 0.54 -0.04
CA ASP A 112 -14.83 -0.28 -0.62
C ASP A 112 -15.46 0.34 -1.86
N ARG A 113 -15.46 1.68 -1.95
CA ARG A 113 -15.94 2.44 -3.11
C ARG A 113 -14.86 2.68 -4.15
N ALA A 114 -13.59 2.42 -3.84
CA ALA A 114 -12.48 2.68 -4.74
C ALA A 114 -12.54 1.78 -5.98
N VAL A 115 -12.68 2.42 -7.15
CA VAL A 115 -12.72 1.72 -8.43
C VAL A 115 -11.42 0.94 -8.65
N ARG A 116 -11.57 -0.35 -8.90
CA ARG A 116 -10.47 -1.26 -9.26
C ARG A 116 -10.35 -1.31 -10.77
N VAL A 117 -9.22 -0.85 -11.28
CA VAL A 117 -8.87 -1.00 -12.70
C VAL A 117 -8.44 -2.46 -12.91
N PRO A 118 -8.97 -3.17 -13.93
CA PRO A 118 -8.50 -4.52 -14.25
C PRO A 118 -6.98 -4.54 -14.50
N GLY A 119 -6.27 -5.41 -13.79
CA GLY A 119 -4.81 -5.48 -13.81
C GLY A 119 -4.10 -4.31 -13.10
N GLY A 120 -4.86 -3.48 -12.37
CA GLY A 120 -4.36 -2.36 -11.58
C GLY A 120 -3.71 -2.79 -10.26
N ALA A 121 -2.92 -1.90 -9.68
CA ALA A 121 -2.28 -2.15 -8.38
C ALA A 121 -3.32 -2.30 -7.26
N LEU A 122 -4.42 -1.54 -7.29
CA LEU A 122 -5.45 -1.63 -6.25
C LEU A 122 -6.14 -3.00 -6.23
N GLU A 123 -6.33 -3.64 -7.38
CA GLU A 123 -6.91 -4.98 -7.47
C GLU A 123 -6.06 -6.02 -6.73
N VAL A 124 -4.73 -5.86 -6.78
CA VAL A 124 -3.77 -6.70 -6.06
C VAL A 124 -3.79 -6.39 -4.56
N MET A 125 -3.75 -5.10 -4.22
CA MET A 125 -3.50 -4.62 -2.87
C MET A 125 -4.75 -4.57 -1.98
N ALA A 126 -5.96 -4.76 -2.55
CA ALA A 126 -7.23 -4.72 -1.83
C ALA A 126 -8.09 -6.00 -2.00
N PRO A 127 -8.91 -6.39 -1.00
CA PRO A 127 -8.86 -5.87 0.37
C PRO A 127 -7.54 -6.29 1.06
N PRO A 128 -7.02 -5.47 1.99
CA PRO A 128 -5.83 -5.82 2.76
C PRO A 128 -6.15 -6.96 3.75
N TYR A 129 -5.12 -7.71 4.14
CA TYR A 129 -5.19 -8.67 5.24
C TYR A 129 -5.41 -7.95 6.57
N GLU A 130 -6.50 -8.31 7.23
CA GLU A 130 -6.90 -7.80 8.54
C GLU A 130 -7.03 -8.99 9.51
N PRO A 131 -6.04 -9.21 10.40
CA PRO A 131 -6.13 -10.23 11.43
C PRO A 131 -7.36 -10.04 12.31
N VAL A 132 -7.90 -11.15 12.82
CA VAL A 132 -8.94 -11.12 13.84
C VAL A 132 -8.43 -10.33 15.04
N ALA A 133 -9.26 -9.43 15.57
CA ALA A 133 -8.94 -8.54 16.69
C ALA A 133 -7.76 -7.56 16.43
N ALA A 134 -7.41 -7.28 15.17
CA ALA A 134 -6.43 -6.25 14.86
C ALA A 134 -6.87 -4.88 15.43
N PRO A 135 -5.96 -4.14 16.09
CA PRO A 135 -6.31 -2.83 16.65
C PRO A 135 -6.60 -1.82 15.56
N ALA A 136 -7.49 -0.86 15.85
CA ALA A 136 -7.97 0.13 14.87
C ALA A 136 -6.84 0.92 14.18
N GLY A 137 -5.76 1.24 14.90
CA GLY A 137 -4.58 1.90 14.31
C GLY A 137 -3.90 1.04 13.23
N LEU A 138 -3.81 -0.29 13.41
CA LEU A 138 -3.25 -1.17 12.40
C LEU A 138 -4.16 -1.26 11.17
N LEU A 139 -5.48 -1.34 11.39
CA LEU A 139 -6.48 -1.32 10.33
C LEU A 139 -6.40 -0.02 9.51
N LEU A 140 -6.41 1.13 10.18
CA LEU A 140 -6.28 2.44 9.54
C LEU A 140 -5.00 2.51 8.69
N PHE A 141 -3.86 2.09 9.25
CA PHE A 141 -2.58 2.12 8.55
C PHE A 141 -2.58 1.27 7.27
N ASN A 142 -3.04 0.02 7.34
CA ASN A 142 -3.04 -0.86 6.18
C ASN A 142 -4.11 -0.47 5.14
N ARG A 143 -5.27 0.04 5.57
CA ARG A 143 -6.30 0.57 4.65
C ARG A 143 -5.81 1.81 3.90
N LEU A 144 -5.14 2.75 4.58
CA LEU A 144 -4.49 3.90 3.93
C LEU A 144 -3.39 3.44 2.96
N ALA A 145 -2.58 2.46 3.37
CA ALA A 145 -1.54 1.89 2.52
C ALA A 145 -2.10 1.24 1.25
N ALA A 146 -3.22 0.51 1.35
CA ALA A 146 -3.92 -0.04 0.18
C ALA A 146 -4.53 1.07 -0.68
N LEU A 147 -5.21 2.06 -0.07
CA LEU A 147 -5.90 3.14 -0.78
C LEU A 147 -4.96 4.01 -1.62
N ARG A 148 -3.67 4.13 -1.26
CA ARG A 148 -2.67 4.81 -2.08
C ARG A 148 -2.60 4.24 -3.52
N HIS A 149 -2.89 2.95 -3.69
CA HIS A 149 -2.85 2.28 -4.98
C HIS A 149 -4.02 2.68 -5.88
N HIS A 150 -5.16 3.11 -5.32
CA HIS A 150 -6.23 3.75 -6.09
C HIS A 150 -5.71 5.02 -6.79
N ARG A 151 -5.02 5.90 -6.05
CA ARG A 151 -4.40 7.09 -6.65
C ARG A 151 -3.30 6.70 -7.64
N ALA A 152 -2.50 5.67 -7.34
CA ALA A 152 -1.47 5.19 -8.25
C ALA A 152 -2.04 4.69 -9.58
N ASP A 153 -3.21 4.03 -9.57
CA ASP A 153 -3.90 3.58 -10.78
C ASP A 153 -4.64 4.72 -11.49
N ALA A 154 -5.18 5.71 -10.77
CA ALA A 154 -5.72 6.93 -11.38
C ALA A 154 -4.62 7.74 -12.10
N HIS A 155 -3.45 7.87 -11.47
CA HIS A 155 -2.26 8.46 -12.12
C HIS A 155 -1.85 7.60 -13.31
N ALA A 156 -1.84 6.28 -13.05
CA ALA A 156 -1.88 5.13 -13.94
C ALA A 156 -2.67 5.31 -15.24
N GLU A 157 -3.81 5.96 -15.20
CA GLU A 157 -4.68 6.16 -16.36
C GLU A 157 -4.46 7.53 -16.99
N SER A 158 -4.21 8.55 -16.17
CA SER A 158 -4.12 9.95 -16.60
C SER A 158 -2.96 10.19 -17.58
N TRP A 159 -1.78 9.68 -17.26
CA TRP A 159 -0.64 9.70 -18.19
C TRP A 159 -0.83 8.80 -19.43
N ARG A 160 -1.53 7.66 -19.34
CA ARG A 160 -1.88 6.82 -20.51
C ARG A 160 -2.82 7.56 -21.45
N ALA A 161 -3.80 8.28 -20.90
CA ALA A 161 -4.69 9.16 -21.65
C ALA A 161 -3.95 10.36 -22.27
N ALA A 162 -2.73 10.65 -21.82
CA ALA A 162 -1.83 11.64 -22.40
C ALA A 162 -0.72 11.00 -23.27
N ASP A 163 -0.91 9.75 -23.70
CA ASP A 163 0.03 8.96 -24.52
C ASP A 163 1.43 8.80 -23.91
N LEU A 164 1.50 8.66 -22.58
CA LEU A 164 2.75 8.42 -21.84
C LEU A 164 2.77 7.02 -21.21
N ALA A 165 3.98 6.47 -21.13
CA ALA A 165 4.32 5.25 -20.39
C ALA A 165 5.23 5.56 -19.17
N ALA A 166 5.58 4.52 -18.38
CA ALA A 166 6.47 4.55 -17.19
C ALA A 166 7.60 5.56 -17.27
N ALA A 167 8.51 5.33 -18.20
CA ALA A 167 9.66 6.19 -18.40
C ALA A 167 9.29 7.62 -18.81
N GLY A 168 8.17 7.78 -19.54
CA GLY A 168 7.70 9.07 -20.07
C GLY A 168 7.29 10.05 -18.98
N ILE A 169 6.52 9.63 -17.97
CA ILE A 169 6.14 10.54 -16.87
C ILE A 169 7.33 10.85 -15.95
N ILE A 170 8.24 9.89 -15.76
CA ILE A 170 9.46 10.08 -14.96
C ILE A 170 10.34 11.15 -15.62
N GLY A 171 10.49 11.09 -16.94
CA GLY A 171 11.28 12.04 -17.72
C GLY A 171 10.57 13.35 -18.10
N LEU A 172 9.28 13.52 -17.77
CA LEU A 172 8.50 14.67 -18.25
C LEU A 172 8.98 15.98 -17.62
N LYS A 173 9.59 16.85 -18.44
CA LYS A 173 10.11 18.16 -18.01
C LYS A 173 9.10 19.30 -18.15
N ASP A 174 8.08 19.14 -18.99
CA ASP A 174 7.06 20.18 -19.22
C ASP A 174 6.15 20.32 -17.99
N PRO A 175 6.21 21.45 -17.26
CA PRO A 175 5.42 21.64 -16.06
C PRO A 175 3.92 21.77 -16.35
N SER A 176 3.53 22.30 -17.51
CA SER A 176 2.12 22.49 -17.87
C SER A 176 1.45 21.15 -18.16
N ARG A 177 2.13 20.29 -18.92
CA ARG A 177 1.66 18.92 -19.20
C ARG A 177 1.64 18.08 -17.94
N ARG A 178 2.63 18.22 -17.05
CA ARG A 178 2.62 17.57 -15.74
C ARG A 178 1.43 18.02 -14.89
N ALA A 179 1.15 19.33 -14.83
CA ALA A 179 0.02 19.86 -14.09
C ALA A 179 -1.33 19.34 -14.60
N ALA A 180 -1.50 19.23 -15.93
CA ALA A 180 -2.71 18.66 -16.53
C ALA A 180 -2.92 17.18 -16.13
N ILE A 181 -1.85 16.38 -16.14
CA ILE A 181 -1.90 14.97 -15.71
C ILE A 181 -2.25 14.86 -14.23
N GLU A 182 -1.67 15.70 -13.37
CA GLU A 182 -1.99 15.70 -11.94
C GLU A 182 -3.41 16.16 -11.66
N ALA A 183 -3.93 17.14 -12.42
CA ALA A 183 -5.32 17.56 -12.32
C ALA A 183 -6.28 16.44 -12.72
N ASP A 184 -6.00 15.72 -13.80
CA ASP A 184 -6.79 14.55 -14.22
C ASP A 184 -6.73 13.44 -13.16
N THR A 185 -5.53 13.18 -12.64
CA THR A 185 -5.31 12.19 -11.58
C THR A 185 -6.14 12.50 -10.34
N ASN A 186 -6.11 13.76 -9.88
CA ASN A 186 -6.89 14.20 -8.72
C ASN A 186 -8.40 14.08 -8.98
N ARG A 187 -8.85 14.42 -10.19
CA ARG A 187 -10.26 14.30 -10.57
C ARG A 187 -10.74 12.85 -10.52
N ARG A 188 -9.94 11.90 -11.01
CA ARG A 188 -10.21 10.46 -10.98
C ARG A 188 -10.14 9.90 -9.55
N ALA A 189 -9.06 10.16 -8.84
CA ALA A 189 -8.81 9.63 -7.49
C ALA A 189 -9.78 10.19 -6.42
N ALA A 190 -10.45 11.32 -6.71
CA ALA A 190 -11.46 11.88 -5.83
C ALA A 190 -12.81 11.14 -5.88
N GLU A 191 -13.06 10.30 -6.88
CA GLU A 191 -14.36 9.65 -7.10
C GLU A 191 -14.89 8.89 -5.87
N PRO A 192 -14.08 8.07 -5.16
CA PRO A 192 -14.58 7.32 -3.99
C PRO A 192 -14.97 8.23 -2.82
N TYR A 193 -14.38 9.43 -2.74
CA TYR A 193 -14.69 10.44 -1.74
C TYR A 193 -15.93 11.28 -2.09
N ARG A 194 -16.28 11.40 -3.38
CA ARG A 194 -17.48 12.15 -3.82
C ARG A 194 -18.78 11.45 -3.40
N ALA A 195 -18.73 10.14 -3.20
CA ALA A 195 -19.85 9.36 -2.70
C ALA A 195 -20.11 9.53 -1.19
N MET A 196 -19.19 10.16 -0.45
CA MET A 196 -19.39 10.51 0.96
C MET A 196 -20.21 11.78 1.09
N ALA A 197 -20.98 11.89 2.17
CA ALA A 197 -21.57 13.16 2.56
C ALA A 197 -20.47 14.20 2.85
N ASP A 198 -20.74 15.47 2.54
CA ASP A 198 -19.74 16.54 2.68
C ASP A 198 -19.19 16.67 4.11
N GLY A 199 -20.06 16.52 5.12
CA GLY A 199 -19.66 16.53 6.53
C GLY A 199 -18.72 15.37 6.89
N ASP A 200 -19.02 14.15 6.43
CA ASP A 200 -18.18 12.98 6.67
C ASP A 200 -16.82 13.10 5.96
N ARG A 201 -16.83 13.65 4.74
CA ARG A 201 -15.61 13.90 3.97
C ARG A 201 -14.72 14.94 4.66
N GLN A 202 -15.31 16.01 5.19
CA GLN A 202 -14.59 17.03 5.96
C GLN A 202 -14.03 16.45 7.27
N ALA A 203 -14.84 15.67 8.00
CA ALA A 203 -14.40 15.01 9.24
C ALA A 203 -13.24 14.03 8.99
N LEU A 204 -13.30 13.26 7.90
CA LEU A 204 -12.20 12.39 7.48
C LEU A 204 -10.93 13.20 7.17
N TYR A 205 -11.05 14.29 6.40
CA TYR A 205 -9.92 15.16 6.08
C TYR A 205 -9.27 15.75 7.33
N ASP A 206 -10.06 16.38 8.20
CA ASP A 206 -9.57 17.01 9.43
C ASP A 206 -8.98 15.99 10.38
N GLY A 207 -9.60 14.81 10.48
CA GLY A 207 -9.11 13.73 11.33
C GLY A 207 -7.78 13.17 10.84
N LEU A 208 -7.62 12.93 9.53
CA LEU A 208 -6.34 12.49 8.94
C LEU A 208 -5.25 13.56 9.07
N LEU A 209 -5.59 14.85 8.93
CA LEU A 209 -4.63 15.94 9.08
C LEU A 209 -4.07 16.05 10.51
N ARG A 210 -4.84 15.62 11.52
CA ARG A 210 -4.37 15.57 12.91
C ARG A 210 -3.43 14.40 13.21
N LEU A 211 -3.26 13.45 12.28
CA LEU A 211 -2.40 12.28 12.45
C LEU A 211 -0.97 12.46 11.91
N VAL A 212 -0.68 13.59 11.24
CA VAL A 212 0.61 13.89 10.59
C VAL A 212 1.43 14.90 11.36
#